data_AF-A0A3P3YYX7-F1
#
_entry.id   AF-A0A3P3YYX7-F1
#
_cell.length_a   1.000
_cell.length_b   1.000
_cell.length_c   1.000
_cell.angle_alpha   90.00
_cell.angle_beta   90.00
_cell.angle_gamma   90.00
#
_symmetry.space_group_name_H-M   'P 1'
#
loop_
_entity.id
_entity.type
_entity.pdbx_description
1 polymer ?
#
loop_
_entity_poly.entity_id
_entity_poly.type
_entity_poly.pdbx_seq_one_letter_code
_entity_poly.pdbx_strand_id
1 'polypeptide(L)'
;MACNVAAVLYAIFQFIAFIFVLVATPLDMFRVKDLGRFGSTPCLTLWGGKENCNDLKSDTSYHELWSFCPGRLARFRMAEVFAVISIFVYGLAALFGFIVLFCCSFFHWICLALNITGVVTVCVVWVLMVFDYYNAEDLCPAINTRFDFGNGFGLFVAAWCLNLVNTVLLLLQCRARDPSESGGPSESGDPSERRGAKE
;
A
#
# COMPACT_ATOMS: atom_id res chain seq x y z
N MET A 1 14.08 -6.39 23.22
CA MET A 1 14.49 -7.11 21.98
C MET A 1 13.34 -7.26 20.98
N ALA A 2 12.11 -7.61 21.40
CA ALA A 2 10.96 -7.77 20.49
C ALA A 2 10.63 -6.53 19.63
N CYS A 3 10.75 -5.31 20.18
CA CYS A 3 10.48 -4.07 19.42
C CYS A 3 11.48 -3.85 18.27
N ASN A 4 12.75 -4.26 18.44
CA ASN A 4 13.76 -4.11 17.39
C ASN A 4 13.49 -5.09 16.24
N VAL A 5 13.07 -6.32 16.55
CA VAL A 5 12.69 -7.31 15.54
C VAL A 5 11.48 -6.84 14.75
N ALA A 6 10.44 -6.34 15.43
CA ALA A 6 9.24 -5.85 14.77
C ALA A 6 9.52 -4.61 13.88
N ALA A 7 10.39 -3.70 14.32
CA ALA A 7 10.81 -2.55 13.52
C ALA A 7 11.62 -2.95 12.28
N VAL A 8 12.52 -3.93 12.42
CA VAL A 8 13.29 -4.49 11.29
C VAL A 8 12.37 -5.19 10.28
N LEU A 9 11.43 -6.01 10.76
CA LEU A 9 10.43 -6.67 9.91
C LEU A 9 9.58 -5.66 9.14
N TYR A 10 9.11 -4.61 9.83
CA TYR A 10 8.39 -3.51 9.21
C TYR A 10 9.21 -2.86 8.10
N ALA A 11 10.48 -2.52 8.35
CA ALA A 11 11.34 -1.88 7.35
C ALA A 11 11.54 -2.76 6.10
N ILE A 12 11.75 -4.07 6.28
CA ILE A 12 11.92 -5.04 5.20
C ILE A 12 10.62 -5.16 4.38
N PHE A 13 9.49 -5.40 5.04
CA PHE A 13 8.21 -5.54 4.36
C PHE A 13 7.78 -4.26 3.66
N GLN A 14 8.02 -3.09 4.28
CA GLN A 14 7.70 -1.80 3.66
C GLN A 14 8.56 -1.55 2.41
N PHE A 15 9.83 -1.92 2.44
CA PHE A 15 10.71 -1.83 1.29
C PHE A 15 10.27 -2.75 0.15
N ILE A 16 9.90 -4.00 0.45
CA ILE A 16 9.35 -4.94 -0.55
C ILE A 16 8.05 -4.40 -1.13
N ALA A 17 7.14 -3.90 -0.28
CA ALA A 17 5.87 -3.35 -0.72
C ALA A 17 6.07 -2.12 -1.63
N PHE A 18 7.05 -1.26 -1.32
CA PHE A 18 7.44 -0.15 -2.18
C PHE A 18 7.92 -0.62 -3.56
N ILE A 19 8.80 -1.63 -3.62
CA ILE A 19 9.26 -2.20 -4.89
C ILE A 19 8.09 -2.76 -5.69
N PHE A 20 7.16 -3.46 -5.02
CA PHE A 20 5.98 -4.00 -5.70
C PHE A 20 5.12 -2.90 -6.31
N VAL A 21 4.81 -1.81 -5.59
CA VAL A 21 4.06 -0.67 -6.15
C VAL A 21 4.82 -0.02 -7.32
N LEU A 22 6.13 0.18 -7.16
CA LEU A 22 6.98 0.80 -8.18
C LEU A 22 7.02 -0.02 -9.48
N VAL A 23 7.12 -1.35 -9.36
CA VAL A 23 7.17 -2.28 -10.50
C VAL A 23 5.78 -2.59 -11.05
N ALA A 24 4.74 -2.61 -10.21
CA ALA A 24 3.36 -2.82 -10.62
C ALA A 24 2.83 -1.69 -11.51
N THR A 25 3.21 -0.44 -11.21
CA THR A 25 2.71 0.75 -11.91
C THR A 25 2.97 0.73 -13.43
N PRO A 26 4.18 0.40 -13.94
CA PRO A 26 4.42 0.26 -15.37
C PRO A 26 4.00 -1.11 -15.95
N LEU A 27 3.68 -2.10 -15.12
CA LEU A 27 3.32 -3.44 -15.56
C LEU A 27 1.84 -3.56 -15.98
N ASP A 28 1.54 -4.69 -16.59
CA ASP A 28 0.20 -5.04 -17.07
C ASP A 28 -0.80 -5.25 -15.93
N MET A 29 -1.94 -4.55 -16.00
CA MET A 29 -3.09 -4.77 -15.12
C MET A 29 -3.95 -5.92 -15.63
N PHE A 30 -4.04 -6.07 -16.95
CA PHE A 30 -4.80 -7.13 -17.61
C PHE A 30 -4.01 -7.73 -18.77
N ARG A 31 -4.18 -9.03 -18.99
CA ARG A 31 -3.59 -9.78 -20.10
C ARG A 31 -4.69 -10.44 -20.90
N VAL A 32 -4.57 -10.50 -22.22
CA VAL A 32 -5.58 -11.21 -23.03
C VAL A 32 -5.58 -12.70 -22.68
N LYS A 33 -6.79 -13.27 -22.59
CA LYS A 33 -7.01 -14.70 -22.41
C LYS A 33 -6.34 -15.45 -23.56
N ASP A 34 -5.51 -16.43 -23.21
CA ASP A 34 -4.58 -17.15 -24.08
C ASP A 34 -5.09 -17.30 -25.54
N LEU A 35 -4.50 -16.55 -26.48
CA LEU A 35 -4.84 -16.55 -27.91
C LEU A 35 -4.20 -17.73 -28.67
N GLY A 36 -3.60 -18.68 -27.94
CA GLY A 36 -2.86 -19.79 -28.52
C GLY A 36 -1.39 -19.45 -28.80
N ARG A 37 -0.60 -20.51 -28.99
CA ARG A 37 0.88 -20.58 -28.96
C ARG A 37 1.64 -19.70 -29.98
N PHE A 38 0.96 -18.89 -30.78
CA PHE A 38 1.54 -18.14 -31.92
C PHE A 38 1.16 -16.65 -31.98
N GLY A 39 0.44 -16.11 -31.00
CA GLY A 39 0.16 -14.68 -30.92
C GLY A 39 1.13 -13.95 -30.00
N SER A 40 1.54 -12.75 -30.37
CA SER A 40 1.95 -11.73 -29.39
C SER A 40 0.90 -11.65 -28.28
N THR A 41 1.32 -11.44 -27.03
CA THR A 41 0.40 -11.38 -25.88
C THR A 41 0.04 -9.92 -25.65
N PRO A 42 -1.07 -9.41 -26.22
CA PRO A 42 -1.50 -8.06 -25.93
C PRO A 42 -1.86 -7.94 -24.44
N CYS A 43 -1.47 -6.82 -23.85
CA CYS A 43 -1.81 -6.48 -22.48
C CYS A 43 -2.22 -5.03 -22.34
N LEU A 44 -2.93 -4.82 -21.26
CA LEU A 44 -3.44 -3.54 -20.86
C LEU A 44 -2.77 -3.12 -19.56
N THR A 45 -2.04 -2.03 -19.63
CA THR A 45 -1.44 -1.35 -18.47
C THR A 45 -2.38 -0.25 -17.97
N LEU A 46 -2.06 0.37 -16.82
CA LEU A 46 -2.75 1.60 -16.38
C LEU A 46 -2.64 2.72 -17.45
N TRP A 47 -1.55 2.73 -18.21
CA TRP A 47 -1.15 3.77 -19.15
C TRP A 47 -1.59 3.52 -20.60
N GLY A 48 -2.24 2.40 -20.89
CA GLY A 48 -2.67 2.05 -22.25
C GLY A 48 -2.40 0.61 -22.66
N GLY A 49 -2.70 0.34 -23.93
CA GLY A 49 -2.55 -0.98 -24.55
C GLY A 49 -1.17 -1.19 -25.16
N LYS A 50 -0.69 -2.43 -25.06
CA LYS A 50 0.53 -2.93 -25.71
C LYS A 50 0.17 -4.16 -26.51
N GLU A 51 0.64 -4.22 -27.76
CA GLU A 51 0.53 -5.42 -28.59
C GLU A 51 1.54 -6.48 -28.10
N ASN A 52 2.70 -6.05 -27.60
CA ASN A 52 3.69 -6.89 -26.93
C ASN A 52 3.96 -6.40 -25.51
N CYS A 53 3.68 -7.24 -24.50
CA CYS A 53 3.96 -6.89 -23.10
C CYS A 53 5.44 -6.68 -22.74
N ASN A 54 6.35 -7.14 -23.60
CA ASN A 54 7.79 -6.99 -23.37
C ASN A 54 8.32 -5.62 -23.84
N ASP A 55 7.54 -4.86 -24.62
CA ASP A 55 7.96 -3.55 -25.09
C ASP A 55 7.76 -2.48 -24.00
N LEU A 56 8.72 -1.57 -23.89
CA LEU A 56 8.67 -0.47 -22.90
C LEU A 56 7.57 0.56 -23.24
N LYS A 57 7.31 0.79 -24.53
CA LYS A 57 6.37 1.80 -25.01
C LYS A 57 4.96 1.21 -25.18
N SER A 58 3.93 1.99 -24.87
CA SER A 58 2.54 1.64 -25.20
C SER A 58 2.28 1.94 -26.68
N ASP A 59 1.71 0.97 -27.40
CA ASP A 59 1.36 1.12 -28.82
C ASP A 59 0.14 2.01 -28.99
N THR A 60 -0.80 1.95 -28.04
CA THR A 60 -2.01 2.77 -28.04
C THR A 60 -2.23 3.38 -26.67
N SER A 61 -2.46 4.71 -26.63
CA SER A 61 -2.80 5.41 -25.40
C SER A 61 -4.19 4.96 -24.91
N TYR A 62 -4.38 4.91 -23.59
CA TYR A 62 -5.68 4.60 -23.00
C TYR A 62 -6.77 5.62 -23.40
N HIS A 63 -6.39 6.85 -23.78
CA HIS A 63 -7.31 7.85 -24.30
C HIS A 63 -7.98 7.43 -25.61
N GLU A 64 -7.22 6.82 -26.52
CA GLU A 64 -7.74 6.31 -27.78
C GLU A 64 -8.53 5.02 -27.54
N LEU A 65 -8.00 4.14 -26.69
CA LEU A 65 -8.60 2.85 -26.34
C LEU A 65 -10.00 2.98 -25.71
N TRP A 66 -10.18 3.99 -24.85
CA TRP A 66 -11.43 4.22 -24.10
C TRP A 66 -12.20 5.46 -24.55
N SER A 67 -11.92 5.97 -25.76
CA SER A 67 -12.57 7.16 -26.32
C SER A 67 -14.10 7.05 -26.37
N PHE A 68 -14.62 5.84 -26.58
CA PHE A 68 -16.07 5.54 -26.57
C PHE A 68 -16.63 5.18 -25.18
N CYS A 69 -15.77 5.14 -24.15
CA CYS A 69 -16.08 4.66 -22.80
C CYS A 69 -15.67 5.70 -21.75
N PRO A 70 -16.35 6.86 -21.65
CA PRO A 70 -15.92 7.96 -20.79
C PRO A 70 -15.92 7.61 -19.30
N GLY A 71 -16.82 6.72 -18.86
CA GLY A 71 -16.88 6.22 -17.48
C GLY A 71 -15.61 5.44 -17.10
N ARG A 72 -15.27 4.44 -17.91
CA ARG A 72 -14.02 3.67 -17.77
C ARG A 72 -12.77 4.53 -17.88
N LEU A 73 -12.74 5.46 -18.84
CA LEU A 73 -11.62 6.41 -19.00
C LEU A 73 -11.35 7.20 -17.72
N ALA A 74 -12.41 7.72 -17.08
CA ALA A 74 -12.28 8.47 -15.83
C ALA A 74 -11.72 7.59 -14.70
N ARG A 75 -12.16 6.33 -14.58
CA ARG A 75 -11.65 5.40 -13.54
C ARG A 75 -10.18 5.05 -13.74
N PHE A 76 -9.76 4.78 -14.97
CA PHE A 76 -8.35 4.54 -15.29
C PHE A 76 -7.49 5.76 -14.94
N ARG A 77 -7.94 6.97 -15.30
CA ARG A 77 -7.24 8.20 -14.93
C ARG A 77 -7.13 8.39 -13.41
N MET A 78 -8.19 8.08 -12.66
CA MET A 78 -8.16 8.12 -11.20
C MET A 78 -7.16 7.09 -10.65
N ALA A 79 -7.18 5.86 -11.17
CA ALA A 79 -6.26 4.80 -10.78
C ALA A 79 -4.79 5.16 -11.06
N GLU A 80 -4.48 5.81 -12.20
CA GLU A 80 -3.14 6.33 -12.49
C GLU A 80 -2.66 7.33 -11.44
N VAL A 81 -3.49 8.32 -11.13
CA VAL A 81 -3.15 9.35 -10.13
C VAL A 81 -2.92 8.73 -8.77
N PHE A 82 -3.79 7.80 -8.35
CA PHE A 82 -3.62 7.11 -7.07
C PHE A 82 -2.40 6.17 -7.05
N ALA A 83 -2.07 5.51 -8.16
CA ALA A 83 -0.87 4.69 -8.28
C ALA A 83 0.40 5.55 -8.12
N VAL A 84 0.48 6.70 -8.80
CA VAL A 84 1.61 7.64 -8.67
C VAL A 84 1.72 8.17 -7.23
N ILE A 85 0.62 8.59 -6.62
CA ILE A 85 0.61 9.04 -5.22
C ILE A 85 1.11 7.90 -4.30
N SER A 86 0.67 6.67 -4.53
CA SER A 86 1.06 5.53 -3.71
C SER A 86 2.57 5.24 -3.78
N ILE A 87 3.23 5.48 -4.92
CA ILE A 87 4.71 5.36 -5.03
C ILE A 87 5.39 6.32 -4.04
N PHE A 88 4.98 7.59 -4.02
CA PHE A 88 5.56 8.57 -3.10
C PHE A 88 5.26 8.24 -1.63
N VAL A 89 4.02 7.83 -1.33
CA VAL A 89 3.62 7.47 0.04
C VAL A 89 4.41 6.27 0.55
N TYR A 90 4.51 5.20 -0.24
CA TYR A 90 5.26 4.00 0.13
C TYR A 90 6.77 4.27 0.21
N GLY A 91 7.31 5.10 -0.69
CA GLY A 91 8.71 5.51 -0.68
C GLY A 91 9.08 6.31 0.57
N LEU A 92 8.24 7.28 0.96
CA LEU A 92 8.42 8.04 2.21
C LEU A 92 8.27 7.13 3.44
N ALA A 93 7.29 6.21 3.44
CA ALA A 93 7.11 5.25 4.53
C ALA A 93 8.31 4.30 4.68
N ALA A 94 8.90 3.86 3.56
CA ALA A 94 10.13 3.05 3.57
C ALA A 94 11.32 3.87 4.10
N LEU A 95 11.52 5.09 3.61
CA LEU A 95 12.59 5.99 4.05
C LEU A 95 12.52 6.24 5.57
N PHE A 96 11.36 6.66 6.08
CA PHE A 96 11.17 6.87 7.52
C PHE A 96 11.25 5.57 8.31
N GLY A 97 10.84 4.43 7.73
CA GLY A 97 11.02 3.11 8.34
C GLY A 97 12.48 2.77 8.61
N PHE A 98 13.39 3.06 7.67
CA PHE A 98 14.82 2.91 7.90
C PHE A 98 15.34 3.92 8.94
N ILE A 99 14.87 5.16 8.93
CA ILE A 99 15.30 6.20 9.89
C ILE A 99 14.91 5.82 11.33
N VAL A 100 13.72 5.24 11.53
CA VAL A 100 13.24 4.77 12.85
C VAL A 100 14.17 3.72 13.47
N LEU A 101 14.88 2.92 12.66
CA LEU A 101 15.86 1.97 13.17
C LEU A 101 17.05 2.64 13.87
N PHE A 102 17.36 3.89 13.50
CA PHE A 102 18.52 4.62 14.01
C PHE A 102 18.17 5.71 15.01
N CYS A 103 17.00 6.36 14.93
CA CYS A 103 16.61 7.41 15.88
C CYS A 103 15.10 7.74 15.88
N CYS A 104 14.63 8.11 17.07
CA CYS A 104 13.38 8.84 17.38
C CYS A 104 12.04 8.09 17.27
N SER A 105 11.21 8.28 18.30
CA SER A 105 9.87 7.67 18.42
C SER A 105 8.77 8.47 17.73
N PHE A 106 9.05 9.72 17.36
CA PHE A 106 8.11 10.60 16.64
C PHE A 106 7.77 10.09 15.23
N PHE A 107 8.75 9.52 14.52
CA PHE A 107 8.56 8.97 13.18
C PHE A 107 7.60 7.77 13.15
N HIS A 108 7.32 7.13 14.29
CA HIS A 108 6.35 6.04 14.37
C HIS A 108 4.95 6.49 13.90
N TRP A 109 4.46 7.62 14.41
CA TRP A 109 3.13 8.14 14.06
C TRP A 109 3.06 8.59 12.60
N ILE A 110 4.16 9.14 12.08
CA ILE A 110 4.28 9.50 10.66
C ILE A 110 4.23 8.23 9.79
N CYS A 111 5.01 7.20 10.14
CA CYS A 111 4.97 5.91 9.44
C CYS A 111 3.57 5.31 9.47
N LEU A 112 2.89 5.31 10.62
CA LEU A 112 1.53 4.81 10.74
C LEU A 112 0.56 5.55 9.81
N ALA A 113 0.59 6.89 9.82
CA ALA A 113 -0.25 7.71 8.96
C ALA A 113 0.03 7.46 7.47
N LEU A 114 1.30 7.31 7.08
CA LEU A 114 1.69 6.99 5.72
C LEU A 114 1.24 5.57 5.31
N ASN A 115 1.33 4.58 6.19
CA ASN A 115 0.87 3.22 5.91
C ASN A 115 -0.65 3.20 5.68
N ILE A 116 -1.43 3.86 6.53
CA ILE A 116 -2.89 3.98 6.37
C ILE A 116 -3.23 4.68 5.05
N THR A 117 -2.54 5.78 4.74
CA THR A 117 -2.69 6.48 3.46
C THR A 117 -2.34 5.56 2.28
N GLY A 118 -1.27 4.78 2.41
CA GLY A 118 -0.86 3.76 1.45
C GLY A 118 -1.94 2.69 1.23
N VAL A 119 -2.58 2.21 2.29
CA VAL A 119 -3.66 1.21 2.22
C VAL A 119 -4.82 1.77 1.42
N VAL A 120 -5.25 3.00 1.72
CA VAL A 120 -6.38 3.65 1.04
C VAL A 120 -6.05 3.89 -0.44
N THR A 121 -4.89 4.48 -0.73
CA THR A 121 -4.49 4.82 -2.11
C THR A 121 -4.40 3.58 -3.00
N VAL A 122 -3.69 2.52 -2.59
CA VAL A 122 -3.58 1.29 -3.38
C VAL A 122 -4.91 0.54 -3.45
N CYS A 123 -5.73 0.58 -2.39
CA CYS A 123 -7.09 0.01 -2.41
C CYS A 123 -7.93 0.59 -3.53
N VAL A 124 -7.93 1.92 -3.67
CA VAL A 124 -8.67 2.59 -4.74
C VAL A 124 -8.20 2.09 -6.11
N VAL A 125 -6.89 1.96 -6.34
CA VAL A 125 -6.34 1.49 -7.63
C VAL A 125 -6.90 0.11 -8.00
N TRP A 126 -6.69 -0.91 -7.15
CA TRP A 126 -7.06 -2.27 -7.54
C TRP A 126 -8.58 -2.50 -7.51
N VAL A 127 -9.33 -1.82 -6.62
CA VAL A 127 -10.80 -1.91 -6.59
C VAL A 127 -11.42 -1.33 -7.86
N LEU A 128 -10.91 -0.20 -8.36
CA LEU A 128 -11.38 0.36 -9.64
C LEU A 128 -11.10 -0.62 -10.80
N MET A 129 -9.92 -1.26 -10.81
CA MET A 129 -9.60 -2.27 -11.83
C MET A 129 -10.53 -3.49 -11.75
N VAL A 130 -10.84 -3.97 -10.53
CA VAL A 130 -11.81 -5.06 -10.33
C VAL A 130 -13.21 -4.66 -10.76
N PHE A 131 -13.62 -3.41 -10.50
CA PHE A 131 -14.90 -2.89 -10.95
C PHE A 131 -15.00 -2.94 -12.47
N ASP A 132 -14.00 -2.43 -13.19
CA ASP A 132 -13.93 -2.48 -14.66
C ASP A 132 -13.80 -3.91 -15.21
N TYR A 133 -13.26 -4.82 -14.42
CA TYR A 133 -13.13 -6.23 -14.78
C TYR A 133 -14.49 -6.91 -14.91
N TYR A 134 -15.38 -6.71 -13.95
CA TYR A 134 -16.68 -7.40 -13.90
C TYR A 134 -17.85 -6.61 -14.50
N ASN A 135 -17.78 -5.28 -14.49
CA ASN A 135 -18.89 -4.44 -14.94
C ASN A 135 -18.74 -4.05 -16.40
N ALA A 136 -19.83 -4.24 -17.15
CA ALA A 136 -20.00 -3.70 -18.48
C ALA A 136 -20.68 -2.32 -18.40
N GLU A 137 -20.33 -1.44 -19.32
CA GLU A 137 -21.08 -0.21 -19.64
C GLU A 137 -21.76 -0.41 -21.00
N ASP A 138 -22.76 0.41 -21.32
CA ASP A 138 -23.65 0.24 -22.48
C ASP A 138 -22.92 -0.14 -23.79
N LEU A 139 -21.90 0.62 -24.18
CA LEU A 139 -21.09 0.35 -25.37
C LEU A 139 -19.77 -0.41 -25.08
N CYS A 140 -19.47 -0.66 -23.80
CA CYS A 140 -18.15 -1.11 -23.37
C CYS A 140 -18.27 -2.40 -22.55
N PRO A 141 -18.00 -3.56 -23.16
CA PRO A 141 -18.13 -4.83 -22.46
C PRO A 141 -17.16 -4.91 -21.26
N ALA A 142 -17.50 -5.76 -20.30
CA ALA A 142 -16.66 -6.07 -19.16
C ALA A 142 -15.28 -6.61 -19.63
N ILE A 143 -14.21 -6.19 -18.97
CA ILE A 143 -12.84 -6.55 -19.37
C ILE A 143 -12.62 -8.07 -19.25
N ASN A 144 -13.29 -8.73 -18.30
CA ASN A 144 -13.24 -10.18 -18.10
C ASN A 144 -13.69 -11.01 -19.31
N THR A 145 -14.35 -10.42 -20.31
CA THR A 145 -14.78 -11.14 -21.51
C THR A 145 -13.60 -11.57 -22.37
N ARG A 146 -12.52 -10.79 -22.37
CA ARG A 146 -11.34 -11.01 -23.22
C ARG A 146 -10.01 -11.04 -22.47
N PHE A 147 -9.99 -10.58 -21.22
CA PHE A 147 -8.77 -10.46 -20.44
C PHE A 147 -8.85 -11.20 -19.10
N ASP A 148 -7.70 -11.65 -18.62
CA ASP A 148 -7.43 -12.07 -17.26
C ASP A 148 -6.62 -11.00 -16.51
N PHE A 149 -6.55 -11.12 -15.18
CA PHE A 149 -5.70 -10.23 -14.39
C PHE A 149 -4.22 -10.42 -14.74
N GLY A 150 -3.54 -9.30 -14.92
CA GLY A 150 -2.12 -9.24 -15.22
C GLY A 150 -1.23 -9.36 -13.99
N ASN A 151 0.08 -9.43 -14.23
CA ASN A 151 1.08 -9.55 -13.17
C ASN A 151 1.17 -8.26 -12.33
N GLY A 152 1.03 -7.09 -12.96
CA GLY A 152 1.02 -5.81 -12.27
C GLY A 152 -0.15 -5.68 -11.29
N PHE A 153 -1.34 -6.19 -11.66
CA PHE A 153 -2.48 -6.26 -10.74
C PHE A 153 -2.15 -7.10 -9.50
N GLY A 154 -1.59 -8.30 -9.70
CA GLY A 154 -1.16 -9.17 -8.60
C GLY A 154 -0.16 -8.50 -7.67
N LEU A 155 0.80 -7.74 -8.21
CA LEU A 155 1.77 -6.99 -7.42
C LEU A 155 1.14 -5.86 -6.61
N PHE A 156 0.15 -5.13 -7.15
CA PHE A 156 -0.60 -4.12 -6.39
C PHE A 156 -1.34 -4.74 -5.21
N VAL A 157 -2.04 -5.86 -5.43
CA VAL A 157 -2.75 -6.58 -4.35
C VAL A 157 -1.76 -7.12 -3.31
N ALA A 158 -0.65 -7.70 -3.74
CA ALA A 158 0.40 -8.17 -2.84
C ALA A 158 1.00 -7.03 -1.99
N ALA A 159 1.29 -5.88 -2.62
CA ALA A 159 1.77 -4.69 -1.92
C ALA A 159 0.76 -4.14 -0.91
N TRP A 160 -0.54 -4.18 -1.25
CA TRP A 160 -1.62 -3.79 -0.35
C TRP A 160 -1.68 -4.71 0.88
N CYS A 161 -1.60 -6.03 0.67
CA CYS A 161 -1.55 -7.01 1.77
C CYS A 161 -0.33 -6.80 2.68
N LEU A 162 0.86 -6.58 2.11
CA LEU A 162 2.07 -6.29 2.90
C LEU A 162 1.93 -5.00 3.71
N ASN A 163 1.32 -3.96 3.14
CA ASN A 163 1.10 -2.70 3.84
C ASN A 163 0.07 -2.81 4.98
N LEU A 164 -0.93 -3.69 4.85
CA LEU A 164 -1.83 -4.04 5.95
C LEU A 164 -1.07 -4.73 7.10
N VAL A 165 -0.21 -5.70 6.78
CA VAL A 165 0.64 -6.36 7.77
C VAL A 165 1.52 -5.34 8.50
N ASN A 166 2.13 -4.41 7.76
CA ASN A 166 2.93 -3.33 8.32
C ASN A 166 2.13 -2.40 9.24
N THR A 167 0.92 -2.04 8.84
CA THR A 167 0.01 -1.25 9.68
C THR A 167 -0.27 -1.96 11.01
N VAL A 168 -0.56 -3.26 10.97
CA VAL A 168 -0.79 -4.07 12.20
C VAL A 168 0.48 -4.16 13.04
N LEU A 169 1.66 -4.37 12.44
CA LEU A 169 2.93 -4.40 13.16
C LEU A 169 3.22 -3.09 13.90
N LEU A 170 2.95 -1.94 13.27
CA LEU A 170 3.09 -0.63 13.90
C LEU A 170 2.11 -0.45 15.07
N LEU A 171 0.84 -0.81 14.88
CA LEU A 171 -0.18 -0.74 15.93
C LEU A 171 0.14 -1.63 17.14
N LEU A 172 0.69 -2.82 16.91
CA LEU A 172 1.13 -3.72 17.99
C LEU A 172 2.33 -3.15 18.76
N GLN A 173 3.26 -2.48 18.07
CA GLN A 173 4.39 -1.79 18.71
C GLN A 173 3.92 -0.62 19.57
N CYS A 174 2.88 0.13 19.17
CA CYS A 174 2.25 1.14 20.02
C CYS A 174 1.78 0.53 21.34
N ARG A 175 1.01 -0.57 21.29
CA ARG A 175 0.43 -1.18 22.49
C ARG A 175 1.48 -1.74 23.45
N ALA A 176 2.59 -2.26 22.94
CA ALA A 176 3.69 -2.73 23.77
C ALA A 176 4.49 -1.61 24.45
N ARG A 177 4.36 -0.36 23.96
CA ARG A 177 5.10 0.79 24.48
C ARG A 177 4.38 1.55 25.60
N ASP A 178 3.13 1.19 25.89
CA ASP A 178 2.34 1.71 27.02
C ASP A 178 2.30 0.71 28.20
N PRO A 179 3.34 0.57 29.04
CA PRO A 179 3.28 -0.23 30.27
C PRO A 179 2.95 0.60 31.53
N SER A 180 2.40 1.82 31.42
CA SER A 180 2.08 2.65 32.58
C SER A 180 0.62 2.50 33.04
N GLU A 181 0.19 1.30 33.43
CA GLU A 181 -0.96 1.15 34.34
C GLU A 181 -0.94 -0.17 35.15
N SER A 182 0.23 -0.66 35.54
CA SER A 182 0.32 -1.75 36.53
C SER A 182 1.63 -1.65 37.32
N GLY A 183 1.61 -0.83 38.35
CA GLY A 183 2.76 -0.66 39.25
C GLY A 183 2.59 0.51 40.22
N GLY A 184 1.49 0.54 40.97
CA GLY A 184 1.38 1.42 42.13
C GLY A 184 1.86 0.68 43.39
N PRO A 185 2.90 1.17 44.10
CA PRO A 185 3.16 0.77 45.47
C PRO A 185 2.38 1.70 46.42
N SER A 186 1.23 1.25 46.91
CA SER A 186 0.65 1.65 48.20
C SER A 186 1.27 0.75 49.27
N GLU A 187 1.80 1.15 50.41
CA GLU A 187 1.64 2.31 51.29
C GLU A 187 2.91 2.36 52.16
N SER A 188 3.55 3.51 52.30
CA SER A 188 4.42 3.80 53.45
C SER A 188 3.92 5.09 54.10
N GLY A 189 3.07 4.95 55.11
CA GLY A 189 2.61 6.04 55.95
C GLY A 189 3.00 5.81 57.39
N ASP A 190 4.14 6.39 57.81
CA ASP A 190 4.23 7.11 59.08
C ASP A 190 5.49 8.00 59.08
N PRO A 191 5.34 9.32 59.25
CA PRO A 191 6.14 9.95 60.29
C PRO A 191 5.36 11.03 61.05
N SER A 192 4.84 10.69 62.23
CA SER A 192 4.48 11.67 63.24
C SER A 192 5.73 12.40 63.76
N GLU A 193 5.90 13.63 63.27
CA GLU A 193 6.05 14.82 64.11
C GLU A 193 7.22 14.85 65.11
N ARG A 194 8.33 15.49 64.70
CA ARG A 194 9.37 15.99 65.61
C ARG A 194 9.42 17.51 65.54
N ARG A 195 8.85 18.21 66.54
CA ARG A 195 9.33 19.52 67.00
C ARG A 195 8.65 19.96 68.31
N GLY A 196 9.45 20.29 69.33
CA GLY A 196 9.05 21.21 70.40
C GLY A 196 9.49 20.82 71.82
N ALA A 197 10.61 21.37 72.27
CA ALA A 197 11.00 21.40 73.68
C ALA A 197 10.32 22.57 74.42
N LYS A 198 9.82 22.35 75.64
CA LYS A 198 10.00 23.23 76.83
C LYS A 198 9.19 22.73 78.04
N GLU A 199 9.90 22.77 79.17
CA GLU A 199 9.49 22.67 80.59
C GLU A 199 9.11 21.30 81.16
#